data_AF-A0A1G8U6H5-F1
#
_entry.id   AF-A0A1G8U6H5-F1
#
_cell.length_a   1.000
_cell.length_b   1.000
_cell.length_c   1.000
_cell.angle_alpha   90.00
_cell.angle_beta   90.00
_cell.angle_gamma   90.00
#
_symmetry.space_group_name_H-M   'P 1'
#
loop_
_entity.id
_entity.type
_entity.pdbx_description
1 polymer ?
#
loop_
_entity_poly.entity_id
_entity_poly.type
_entity_poly.pdbx_seq_one_letter_code
_entity_poly.pdbx_strand_id
1 'polypeptide(L)'
;MKKFIEKWKVDSLYVPLLIVYPAGFWLLLGNTEWHATTLTLYIVCVLFLSFAGFTETYGDSTKEIVFGYIYLVGAVFFAIAGLWMWLI
;
A
#
# COMPACT_ATOMS: atom_id res chain seq x y z
N MET A 1 -10.21 10.16 29.09
CA MET A 1 -10.46 9.29 27.92
C MET A 1 -10.20 9.96 26.57
N LYS A 2 -10.66 11.20 26.29
CA LYS A 2 -10.35 11.93 25.03
C LYS A 2 -8.85 11.95 24.65
N LYS A 3 -7.96 12.28 25.60
CA LYS A 3 -6.50 12.33 25.38
C LYS A 3 -5.85 10.98 25.05
N PHE A 4 -6.45 9.85 25.46
CA PHE A 4 -5.91 8.53 25.16
C PHE A 4 -6.22 8.13 23.71
N ILE A 5 -7.42 8.47 23.22
CA ILE A 5 -7.83 8.24 21.83
C ILE A 5 -7.06 9.14 20.86
N GLU A 6 -6.80 10.41 21.23
CA GLU A 6 -5.97 11.31 20.41
C GLU A 6 -4.53 10.82 20.26
N LYS A 7 -3.95 10.20 21.29
CA LYS A 7 -2.59 9.64 21.23
C LYS A 7 -2.48 8.44 20.28
N TRP A 8 -3.60 7.77 19.99
CA TRP A 8 -3.70 6.62 19.10
C TRP A 8 -4.44 6.94 17.79
N LYS A 9 -4.69 8.22 17.48
CA LYS A 9 -5.15 8.66 16.15
C LYS A 9 -4.00 8.51 15.16
N VAL A 10 -3.76 7.26 14.75
CA VAL A 10 -3.07 6.99 13.50
C VAL A 10 -3.94 7.63 12.41
N ASP A 11 -3.39 8.63 11.73
CA ASP A 11 -4.08 9.25 10.61
C ASP A 11 -4.50 8.14 9.63
N SER A 12 -5.73 8.18 9.11
CA SER A 12 -6.26 7.11 8.26
C SER A 12 -5.37 6.87 7.05
N LEU A 13 -4.63 7.90 6.62
CA LEU A 13 -3.62 7.87 5.57
C LEU A 13 -2.45 6.89 5.85
N TYR A 14 -2.12 6.58 7.11
CA TYR A 14 -1.05 5.61 7.39
C TYR A 14 -1.54 4.17 7.38
N VAL A 15 -2.85 3.94 7.49
CA VAL A 15 -3.41 2.58 7.63
C VAL A 15 -3.08 1.70 6.43
N PRO A 16 -3.28 2.15 5.17
CA PRO A 16 -2.92 1.35 4.00
C PRO A 16 -1.42 1.02 4.00
N LEU A 17 -0.55 1.98 4.34
CA LEU A 17 0.90 1.79 4.36
C LEU A 17 1.34 0.73 5.37
N LEU A 18 0.81 0.81 6.60
CA LEU A 18 1.18 -0.09 7.71
C LEU A 18 0.75 -1.53 7.49
N ILE A 19 -0.28 -1.77 6.67
CA ILE A 19 -0.76 -3.11 6.38
C ILE A 19 -0.06 -3.65 5.13
N VAL A 20 -0.03 -2.85 4.08
CA VAL A 20 0.39 -3.31 2.76
C VAL A 20 1.90 -3.51 2.65
N TYR A 21 2.73 -2.61 3.21
CA TYR A 21 4.17 -2.80 3.12
C TYR A 21 4.64 -4.06 3.86
N PRO A 22 4.26 -4.31 5.14
CA PRO A 22 4.62 -5.55 5.80
C PRO A 22 4.09 -6.80 5.11
N ALA A 23 2.84 -6.79 4.65
CA ALA A 23 2.27 -7.92 3.91
C ALA A 23 3.01 -8.17 2.58
N GLY A 24 3.29 -7.11 1.83
CA GLY A 24 4.04 -7.19 0.57
C GLY A 24 5.48 -7.68 0.77
N PHE A 25 6.20 -7.17 1.78
CA PHE A 25 7.53 -7.68 2.10
C PHE A 25 7.50 -9.14 2.57
N TRP A 26 6.50 -9.53 3.36
CA TRP A 26 6.32 -10.91 3.78
C TRP A 26 6.10 -11.84 2.59
N LEU A 27 5.29 -11.42 1.62
CA LEU A 27 5.04 -12.14 0.38
C LEU A 27 6.28 -12.26 -0.51
N LEU A 28 7.09 -11.21 -0.59
CA LEU A 28 8.30 -11.20 -1.41
C LEU A 28 9.45 -12.02 -0.82
N LEU A 29 9.52 -12.13 0.51
CA LEU A 29 10.60 -12.82 1.22
C LEU A 29 10.21 -14.23 1.71
N GLY A 30 8.92 -14.54 1.71
CA GLY A 30 8.39 -15.81 2.18
C GLY A 30 8.53 -16.93 1.16
N ASN A 31 8.61 -18.18 1.64
CA ASN A 31 8.49 -19.39 0.83
C ASN A 31 7.01 -19.69 0.56
N THR A 32 6.29 -18.75 -0.04
CA THR A 32 4.88 -18.90 -0.42
C THR A 32 4.75 -19.38 -1.87
N GLU A 33 3.64 -20.04 -2.18
CA GLU A 33 3.37 -20.45 -3.56
C GLU A 33 3.38 -19.22 -4.48
N TRP A 34 4.14 -19.32 -5.57
CA TRP A 34 4.36 -18.21 -6.49
C TRP A 34 3.08 -17.66 -7.12
N HIS A 35 2.10 -18.54 -7.42
CA HIS A 35 0.81 -18.15 -8.00
C HIS A 35 0.00 -17.29 -7.01
N ALA A 36 -0.05 -17.70 -5.75
CA ALA A 36 -0.72 -16.95 -4.68
C ALA A 36 0.00 -15.63 -4.39
N THR A 37 1.34 -15.63 -4.44
CA THR A 37 2.18 -14.44 -4.19
C THR A 37 1.96 -13.39 -5.27
N THR A 38 2.05 -13.77 -6.55
CA THR A 38 1.84 -12.89 -7.70
C THR A 38 0.44 -12.27 -7.69
N LEU A 39 -0.60 -13.09 -7.51
CA LEU A 39 -1.98 -12.61 -7.44
C LEU A 39 -2.17 -11.59 -6.31
N THR A 40 -1.61 -11.87 -5.13
CA THR A 40 -1.75 -10.98 -3.97
C THR A 40 -1.03 -9.66 -4.18
N LEU A 41 0.18 -9.67 -4.76
CA LEU A 41 0.92 -8.44 -5.10
C LEU A 41 0.17 -7.58 -6.13
N TYR A 42 -0.51 -8.21 -7.09
CA TYR A 42 -1.37 -7.49 -8.05
C TYR A 42 -2.61 -6.89 -7.38
N ILE A 43 -3.28 -7.61 -6.48
CA ILE A 43 -4.42 -7.07 -5.70
C ILE A 43 -3.97 -5.85 -4.89
N VAL A 44 -2.83 -5.96 -4.21
CA VAL A 44 -2.22 -4.88 -3.45
C VAL A 44 -1.92 -3.67 -4.33
N CYS A 45 -1.36 -3.89 -5.53
CA CYS A 45 -1.10 -2.84 -6.51
C CYS A 45 -2.39 -2.08 -6.88
N VAL A 46 -3.46 -2.80 -7.25
CA VAL A 46 -4.75 -2.19 -7.62
C VAL A 46 -5.35 -1.38 -6.47
N LEU A 47 -5.25 -1.88 -5.24
CA LEU A 47 -5.71 -1.14 -4.06
C LEU A 47 -4.91 0.15 -3.88
N PHE A 48 -3.58 0.10 -3.94
CA PHE A 48 -2.73 1.28 -3.82
C PHE A 48 -2.96 2.30 -4.94
N LEU A 49 -3.20 1.87 -6.17
CA LEU A 49 -3.61 2.78 -7.26
C LEU A 49 -4.95 3.46 -6.98
N SER A 50 -5.90 2.72 -6.42
CA SER A 50 -7.21 3.25 -6.06
C SER A 50 -7.09 4.29 -4.93
N PHE A 51 -6.27 4.00 -3.89
CA PHE A 51 -5.96 4.96 -2.84
C PHE A 51 -5.23 6.19 -3.38
N ALA A 52 -4.21 6.00 -4.23
CA ALA A 52 -3.48 7.09 -4.88
C ALA A 52 -4.44 8.05 -5.60
N GLY A 53 -5.24 7.51 -6.53
CA GLY A 53 -6.21 8.29 -7.30
C GLY A 53 -7.24 8.99 -6.42
N PHE A 54 -7.75 8.33 -5.39
CA PHE A 54 -8.71 8.94 -4.46
C PHE A 54 -8.06 10.09 -3.68
N THR A 55 -6.90 9.88 -3.06
CA THR A 55 -6.24 10.92 -2.26
C THR A 55 -5.66 12.07 -3.08
N GLU A 56 -5.29 11.83 -4.35
CA GLU A 56 -4.85 12.90 -5.25
C GLU A 56 -6.03 13.72 -5.79
N THR A 57 -7.15 13.08 -6.10
CA THR A 57 -8.33 13.76 -6.69
C THR A 57 -9.14 14.52 -5.64
N TYR A 58 -9.24 14.01 -4.41
CA TYR A 58 -10.09 14.56 -3.35
C TYR A 58 -9.30 15.14 -2.17
N GLY A 59 -7.97 15.14 -2.22
CA GLY A 59 -7.14 15.70 -1.16
C GLY A 59 -7.18 17.22 -1.15
N ASP A 60 -7.72 17.81 -0.09
CA ASP A 60 -7.76 19.27 0.10
C ASP A 60 -6.45 19.80 0.72
N SER A 61 -5.65 18.90 1.30
CA SER A 61 -4.38 19.23 1.95
C SER A 61 -3.17 18.72 1.18
N THR A 62 -2.07 19.46 1.23
CA THR A 62 -0.76 19.02 0.68
C THR A 62 -0.36 17.65 1.22
N LYS A 63 -0.73 17.33 2.46
CA LYS A 63 -0.46 16.04 3.07
C LYS A 63 -1.14 14.90 2.31
N GLU A 64 -2.44 15.01 2.03
CA GLU A 64 -3.19 13.97 1.32
C GLU A 64 -2.64 13.73 -0.09
N ILE A 65 -2.26 14.81 -0.79
CA ILE A 65 -1.62 14.75 -2.09
C ILE A 65 -0.28 13.98 -2.02
N VAL A 66 0.57 14.30 -1.03
CA VAL A 66 1.84 13.58 -0.81
C VAL A 66 1.60 12.10 -0.54
N PHE A 67 0.58 11.76 0.26
CA PHE A 67 0.20 10.37 0.48
C PHE A 67 -0.28 9.69 -0.80
N GLY A 68 -0.99 10.40 -1.67
CA GLY A 68 -1.34 9.93 -3.01
C GLY A 68 -0.12 9.46 -3.80
N TYR A 69 0.93 10.28 -3.85
CA TYR A 69 2.19 9.89 -4.50
C TYR A 69 2.90 8.73 -3.81
N ILE A 70 2.85 8.64 -2.46
CA ILE A 70 3.42 7.50 -1.72
C ILE A 70 2.69 6.19 -2.09
N TYR A 71 1.36 6.22 -2.19
CA TYR A 71 0.59 5.05 -2.62
C TYR A 71 0.90 4.70 -4.09
N LEU A 72 1.04 5.71 -4.96
CA LEU A 72 1.40 5.49 -6.36
C LEU A 72 2.76 4.78 -6.50
N VAL A 73 3.78 5.26 -5.78
CA VAL A 73 5.10 4.63 -5.76
C VAL A 73 5.02 3.19 -5.22
N GLY A 74 4.25 2.97 -4.16
CA GLY A 74 4.03 1.63 -3.62
C GLY A 74 3.34 0.68 -4.62
N ALA A 75 2.32 1.15 -5.35
CA ALA A 75 1.68 0.37 -6.39
C ALA A 75 2.66 -0.06 -7.49
N VAL A 76 3.47 0.88 -7.99
CA VAL A 76 4.49 0.61 -8.99
C VAL A 76 5.50 -0.41 -8.47
N PHE A 77 5.95 -0.27 -7.22
CA PHE A 77 6.85 -1.23 -6.59
C PHE A 77 6.25 -2.64 -6.56
N PHE A 78 5.01 -2.81 -6.10
CA PHE A 78 4.38 -4.14 -6.05
C PHE A 78 4.06 -4.71 -7.43
N ALA A 79 3.74 -3.87 -8.41
CA ALA A 79 3.57 -4.30 -9.79
C ALA A 79 4.88 -4.87 -10.37
N ILE A 80 6.00 -4.14 -10.19
CA ILE A 80 7.32 -4.58 -10.63
C ILE A 80 7.72 -5.86 -9.90
N ALA A 81 7.52 -5.91 -8.58
CA ALA A 81 7.89 -7.07 -7.78
C ALA A 81 7.06 -8.31 -8.13
N GLY A 82 5.76 -8.15 -8.36
CA GLY A 82 4.88 -9.23 -8.83
C GLY A 82 5.26 -9.73 -10.22
N LEU A 83 5.57 -8.83 -11.15
CA LEU A 83 6.04 -9.18 -12.49
C LEU A 83 7.41 -9.88 -12.44
N TRP A 84 8.32 -9.39 -11.60
CA TRP A 84 9.65 -9.98 -11.41
C TRP A 84 9.54 -11.41 -10.89
N MET A 85 8.72 -11.63 -9.85
CA MET A 85 8.44 -12.99 -9.39
C MET A 85 7.87 -13.81 -10.53
N TRP A 86 6.90 -13.29 -11.28
CA TRP A 86 6.29 -14.00 -12.41
C TRP A 86 7.25 -14.43 -13.53
N LEU A 87 8.43 -13.83 -13.64
CA LEU A 87 9.40 -14.16 -14.67
C LEU A 87 10.47 -15.18 -14.21
N ILE A 88 10.53 -15.48 -12.90
CA ILE A 88 11.46 -16.45 -12.29
C ILE A 88 10.74 -17.78 -12.07
#